data_AF-A0A4Q4SPH5-F1
#
_entry.id   AF-A0A4Q4SPH5-F1
#
_cell.length_a   1.000
_cell.length_b   1.000
_cell.length_c   1.000
_cell.angle_alpha   90.00
_cell.angle_beta   90.00
_cell.angle_gamma   90.00
#
_symmetry.space_group_name_H-M   'P 1'
#
loop_
_entity.id
_entity.type
_entity.pdbx_description
1 polymer ?
#
loop_
_entity_poly.entity_id
_entity_poly.type
_entity_poly.pdbx_seq_one_letter_code
_entity_poly.pdbx_strand_id
1 'polypeptide(L)'
;MNYSGGDFGTITAEVRPPLDNDVRWKIAHTGNGTCTINNVNGKTKQQLNVRGEGKASGTEVISYAIKEAANTQLILKAVVA
;
A
#
# COMPACT_ATOMS: atom_id res chain seq x y z
N MET A 1 -35.91 -15.62 -8.98
CA MET A 1 -35.62 -15.47 -10.42
C MET A 1 -34.61 -16.54 -10.78
N ASN A 2 -35.00 -17.46 -11.66
CA ASN A 2 -34.08 -18.44 -12.24
C ASN A 2 -33.46 -17.81 -13.49
N TYR A 3 -32.13 -17.80 -13.58
CA TYR A 3 -31.45 -17.45 -14.82
C TYR A 3 -30.98 -18.74 -15.48
N SER A 4 -31.64 -19.09 -16.58
CA SER A 4 -31.18 -20.07 -17.54
C SER A 4 -30.94 -19.36 -18.87
N GLY A 5 -29.71 -19.40 -19.37
CA GLY A 5 -29.41 -19.06 -20.76
C GLY A 5 -28.11 -18.27 -20.94
N GLY A 6 -27.23 -18.81 -21.78
CA GLY A 6 -26.15 -18.06 -22.39
C GLY A 6 -24.78 -18.65 -22.10
N ASP A 7 -24.19 -19.24 -23.13
CA ASP A 7 -22.77 -19.50 -23.32
C ASP A 7 -21.91 -18.48 -22.53
N PHE A 8 -21.27 -18.91 -21.44
CA PHE A 8 -20.39 -18.02 -20.67
C PHE A 8 -19.12 -17.80 -21.50
N GLY A 9 -19.18 -16.85 -22.43
CA GLY A 9 -18.01 -16.26 -23.08
C GLY A 9 -16.96 -15.89 -22.02
N THR A 10 -15.68 -15.98 -22.42
CA THR A 10 -14.47 -15.85 -21.59
C THR A 10 -14.72 -15.19 -20.24
N ILE A 11 -14.68 -16.00 -19.17
CA ILE A 11 -14.69 -15.48 -17.80
C ILE A 11 -13.45 -14.60 -17.63
N THR A 12 -13.59 -13.29 -17.77
CA THR A 12 -12.61 -12.34 -17.26
C THR A 12 -12.81 -12.26 -15.76
N ALA A 13 -12.25 -13.24 -15.05
CA ALA A 13 -12.08 -13.13 -13.62
C ALA A 13 -11.13 -11.95 -13.38
N GLU A 14 -11.69 -10.76 -13.17
CA GLU A 14 -10.93 -9.65 -12.62
C GLU A 14 -10.45 -10.14 -11.26
N VAL A 15 -9.14 -10.37 -11.11
CA VAL A 15 -8.53 -10.68 -9.82
C VAL A 15 -8.72 -9.43 -8.99
N ARG A 16 -9.87 -9.33 -8.29
CA ARG A 16 -10.09 -8.22 -7.38
C ARG A 16 -8.99 -8.32 -6.34
N PRO A 17 -8.13 -7.29 -6.18
CA PRO A 17 -7.14 -7.30 -5.13
C PRO A 17 -7.85 -7.58 -3.79
N PRO A 18 -7.21 -8.28 -2.84
CA PRO A 18 -7.84 -8.71 -1.61
C PRO A 18 -8.71 -7.58 -1.06
N LEU A 19 -10.01 -7.82 -0.85
CA LEU A 19 -10.91 -6.78 -0.30
C LEU A 19 -10.58 -6.45 1.15
N ASP A 20 -9.70 -7.22 1.76
CA ASP A 20 -9.17 -7.00 3.08
C ASP A 20 -8.37 -5.69 3.14
N ASN A 21 -8.82 -4.79 3.99
CA ASN A 21 -8.17 -3.50 4.21
C ASN A 21 -6.83 -3.66 4.95
N ASP A 22 -6.60 -4.77 5.65
CA ASP A 22 -5.34 -5.01 6.38
C ASP A 22 -4.13 -5.13 5.44
N VAL A 23 -4.34 -5.57 4.19
CA VAL A 23 -3.27 -5.74 3.20
C VAL A 23 -3.22 -4.62 2.14
N ARG A 24 -4.10 -3.62 2.25
CA ARG A 24 -4.20 -2.52 1.27
C ARG A 24 -3.48 -1.27 1.76
N TRP A 25 -2.68 -0.68 0.88
CA TRP A 25 -1.89 0.50 1.16
C TRP A 25 -2.13 1.59 0.12
N LYS A 26 -2.23 2.83 0.58
CA LYS A 26 -2.36 4.03 -0.24
C LYS A 26 -1.03 4.77 -0.28
N ILE A 27 -0.57 5.10 -1.48
CA ILE A 27 0.54 6.00 -1.71
C ILE A 27 -0.03 7.43 -1.81
N ALA A 28 0.50 8.35 -1.02
CA ALA A 28 0.10 9.76 -1.03
C ALA A 28 1.33 10.66 -1.21
N HIS A 29 1.29 11.55 -2.20
CA HIS A 29 2.35 12.53 -2.42
C HIS A 29 2.44 13.50 -1.25
N THR A 30 3.66 13.75 -0.77
CA THR A 30 3.96 14.71 0.32
C THR A 30 4.65 15.98 -0.18
N GLY A 31 4.96 16.07 -1.48
CA GLY A 31 5.77 17.15 -2.07
C GLY A 31 7.25 16.75 -2.20
N ASN A 32 8.07 17.57 -2.87
CA ASN A 32 9.52 17.35 -3.02
C ASN A 32 9.93 15.95 -3.54
N GLY A 33 9.08 15.31 -4.34
CA GLY A 33 9.35 13.97 -4.88
C GLY A 33 9.23 12.83 -3.86
N THR A 34 8.72 13.08 -2.65
CA THR A 34 8.47 12.06 -1.63
C THR A 34 7.00 11.66 -1.56
N CYS A 35 6.76 10.49 -0.97
CA CYS A 35 5.42 9.99 -0.67
C CYS A 35 5.37 9.37 0.72
N THR A 36 4.16 9.32 1.29
CA THR A 36 3.84 8.45 2.41
C THR A 36 3.08 7.23 1.90
N ILE A 37 3.24 6.10 2.60
CA ILE A 37 2.55 4.84 2.27
C ILE A 37 1.78 4.41 3.52
N ASN A 38 0.46 4.51 3.46
CA ASN A 38 -0.43 4.36 4.61
C ASN A 38 -1.37 3.17 4.40
N ASN A 39 -1.55 2.37 5.42
CA ASN A 39 -2.54 1.30 5.41
C ASN A 39 -3.95 1.90 5.37
N VAL A 40 -4.84 1.33 4.57
CA VAL A 40 -6.21 1.84 4.41
C VAL A 40 -7.15 1.38 5.53
N ASN A 41 -6.73 0.43 6.36
CA ASN A 41 -7.46 0.06 7.56
C ASN A 41 -7.45 1.22 8.57
N GLY A 42 -8.58 1.92 8.63
CA GLY A 42 -8.79 3.04 9.54
C GLY A 42 -8.81 2.67 11.03
N LYS A 43 -8.82 1.38 11.40
CA LYS A 43 -8.77 0.93 12.79
C LYS A 43 -7.37 1.03 13.40
N THR A 44 -6.34 0.68 12.64
CA THR A 44 -4.95 0.62 13.14
C THR A 44 -4.07 1.74 12.62
N LYS A 45 -4.56 2.58 11.69
CA LYS A 45 -3.89 3.80 11.15
C LYS A 45 -2.37 3.65 11.09
N GLN A 46 -1.93 2.68 10.29
CA GLN A 46 -0.52 2.34 10.13
C GLN A 46 0.10 3.04 8.91
N GLN A 47 1.38 3.35 9.01
CA GLN A 47 2.19 3.98 7.97
C GLN A 47 3.55 3.27 7.89
N LEU A 48 4.09 3.12 6.68
CA LEU A 48 5.46 2.63 6.50
C LEU A 48 6.45 3.67 7.03
N ASN A 49 7.40 3.20 7.82
CA ASN A 49 8.33 4.03 8.58
C ASN A 49 9.70 3.32 8.69
N VAL A 50 10.80 4.06 8.55
CA VAL A 50 12.14 3.55 8.88
C VAL A 50 12.36 3.56 10.39
N ARG A 51 12.55 2.36 10.98
CA ARG A 51 12.60 2.17 12.44
C ARG A 51 13.61 3.12 13.09
N GLY A 52 13.13 3.91 14.06
CA GLY A 52 13.97 4.81 14.86
C GLY A 52 14.74 5.86 14.07
N GLU A 53 14.29 6.21 12.86
CA GLU A 53 15.02 7.12 11.95
C GLU A 53 16.43 6.61 11.58
N GLY A 54 16.64 5.29 11.65
CA GLY A 54 17.94 4.67 11.39
C GLY A 54 18.43 4.93 9.96
N LYS A 55 19.72 5.20 9.84
CA LYS A 55 20.39 5.53 8.56
C LYS A 55 21.33 4.43 8.08
N ALA A 56 21.52 3.39 8.89
CA ALA A 56 22.40 2.28 8.56
C ALA A 56 21.76 1.39 7.48
N SER A 57 22.58 0.87 6.56
CA SER A 57 22.12 -0.16 5.62
C SER A 57 21.56 -1.36 6.39
N GLY A 58 20.40 -1.84 5.95
CA GLY A 58 19.68 -2.92 6.64
C GLY A 58 18.79 -2.46 7.80
N THR A 59 18.67 -1.16 8.06
CA THR A 59 17.64 -0.65 8.99
C THR A 59 16.26 -1.08 8.50
N GLU A 60 15.47 -1.66 9.40
CA GLU A 60 14.15 -2.19 9.07
C GLU A 60 13.14 -1.08 8.69
N VAL A 61 12.27 -1.41 7.74
CA VAL A 61 11.02 -0.69 7.50
C VAL A 61 9.91 -1.39 8.26
N ILE A 62 9.17 -0.64 9.07
CA ILE A 62 8.08 -1.12 9.92
C ILE A 62 6.77 -0.41 9.57
N SER A 63 5.65 -1.00 10.01
CA SER A 63 4.39 -0.29 10.16
C SER A 63 4.33 0.37 11.53
N TYR A 64 4.05 1.68 11.58
CA TYR A 64 3.89 2.42 12.82
C TYR A 64 2.74 3.43 12.74
N ALA A 65 2.41 4.08 13.86
CA ALA A 65 1.40 5.13 13.88
C ALA A 65 1.71 6.23 12.86
N ILE A 66 0.69 6.69 12.13
CA ILE A 66 0.82 7.80 11.16
C ILE A 66 1.40 9.04 11.85
N LYS A 67 2.50 9.56 11.30
CA LYS A 67 3.16 10.78 11.78
C LYS A 67 3.79 11.53 10.61
N GLU A 68 3.74 12.85 10.63
CA GLU A 68 4.58 13.68 9.75
C GLU A 68 6.01 13.72 10.29
N ALA A 69 6.90 12.95 9.67
CA ALA A 69 8.30 12.87 10.04
C ALA A 69 9.15 12.50 8.81
N ALA A 70 10.46 12.78 8.87
CA ALA A 70 11.35 12.50 7.74
C ALA A 70 11.44 10.99 7.43
N ASN A 71 11.40 10.13 8.45
CA ASN A 71 11.44 8.68 8.30
C ASN A 71 10.14 8.04 7.79
N THR A 72 9.10 8.83 7.52
CA THR A 72 7.85 8.36 6.90
C THR A 72 7.71 8.81 5.44
N GLN A 73 8.68 9.58 4.94
CA GLN A 73 8.74 10.06 3.57
C GLN A 73 9.69 9.19 2.74
N LEU A 74 9.12 8.52 1.74
CA LEU A 74 9.82 7.54 0.90
C LEU A 74 9.92 8.05 -0.54
N ILE A 75 11.04 7.73 -1.19
CA ILE A 75 11.23 7.92 -2.62
C ILE A 75 11.01 6.57 -3.29
N LEU A 76 10.07 6.52 -4.24
CA LEU A 76 9.82 5.34 -5.04
C LEU A 76 10.57 5.46 -6.35
N LYS A 77 11.50 4.53 -6.60
CA LYS A 77 12.24 4.43 -7.85
C LYS A 77 11.73 3.22 -8.64
N ALA A 78 11.35 3.43 -9.89
CA ALA A 78 11.06 2.33 -10.80
C ALA A 78 12.32 1.47 -10.99
N VAL A 79 12.17 0.17 -10.77
CA VAL A 79 13.21 -0.81 -11.11
C VAL A 79 12.77 -1.47 -12.40
N VAL A 80 13.44 -1.13 -13.50
CA VAL A 80 13.32 -1.83 -14.78
C VAL A 80 14.36 -2.94 -14.79
N ALA A 81 13.89 -4.16 -15.06
CA ALA A 81 14.73 -5.34 -15.24
C ALA A 81 15.34 -5.38 -16.65
#